data_AF-A0A813B573-F1
#
_entry.id   AF-A0A813B573-F1
#
_cell.length_a   1.000
_cell.length_b   1.000
_cell.length_c   1.000
_cell.angle_alpha   90.00
_cell.angle_beta   90.00
_cell.angle_gamma   90.00
#
_symmetry.space_group_name_H-M   'P 1'
#
loop_
_entity.id
_entity.type
_entity.pdbx_description
1 polymer ?
#
loop_
_entity_poly.entity_id
_entity_poly.type
_entity_poly.pdbx_seq_one_letter_code
_entity_poly.pdbx_strand_id
1 'polypeptide(L)'
;NDVTGNDKCKNEYRNKNNDGGQDLDLDDLGGLVRWTPAPGVAGVEDYGLFLALDAAGTGRSQVGGAISFGAGDQGLIPDGTLRSNFTTFTVYARSAIAEQTTPAALSFVDAATKFQVTNLSFTDEDLDLGDVGSAATWLLPE
;
A
#
# COMPACT_ATOMS: atom_id res chain seq x y z
N ASN A 1 3.03 -19.46 39.62
CA ASN A 1 2.62 -18.05 39.49
C ASN A 1 2.95 -17.58 38.09
N ASP A 2 1.92 -17.13 37.42
CA ASP A 2 1.72 -17.03 35.98
C ASP A 2 2.73 -16.11 35.27
N VAL A 3 3.35 -16.63 34.20
CA VAL A 3 4.31 -15.89 33.33
C VAL A 3 3.78 -15.82 31.90
N THR A 4 2.49 -16.04 31.66
CA THR A 4 1.95 -16.18 30.29
C THR A 4 1.32 -14.91 29.70
N GLY A 5 1.51 -13.74 30.33
CA GLY A 5 0.83 -12.51 29.92
C GLY A 5 1.54 -11.62 28.89
N ASN A 6 2.87 -11.69 28.74
CA ASN A 6 3.62 -10.62 28.06
C ASN A 6 4.11 -10.96 26.63
N ASP A 7 3.84 -12.17 26.14
CA ASP A 7 4.34 -12.64 24.84
C ASP A 7 3.27 -12.63 23.73
N LYS A 8 1.98 -12.46 24.08
CA LYS A 8 0.91 -12.39 23.06
C LYS A 8 0.97 -11.09 22.25
N CYS A 9 1.20 -9.94 22.88
CA CYS A 9 1.25 -8.68 22.15
C CYS A 9 2.46 -8.59 21.21
N LYS A 10 3.63 -9.11 21.60
CA LYS A 10 4.85 -9.06 20.76
C LYS A 10 4.78 -9.94 19.52
N ASN A 11 4.10 -11.10 19.61
CA ASN A 11 3.92 -11.98 18.46
C ASN A 11 2.80 -11.50 17.52
N GLU A 12 1.85 -10.71 18.00
CA GLU A 12 0.80 -10.12 17.15
C GLU A 12 1.34 -9.01 16.23
N TYR A 13 2.33 -8.22 16.65
CA TYR A 13 2.97 -7.22 15.78
C TYR A 13 3.88 -7.86 14.72
N ARG A 14 4.58 -8.95 15.03
CA ARG A 14 5.46 -9.64 14.06
C ARG A 14 4.72 -10.32 12.91
N ASN A 15 3.43 -10.62 13.08
CA ASN A 15 2.65 -11.34 12.07
C ASN A 15 1.77 -10.42 11.20
N LYS A 16 1.81 -9.10 11.41
CA LYS A 16 1.12 -8.14 10.53
C LYS A 16 1.96 -7.68 9.34
N ASN A 17 3.29 -7.81 9.41
CA ASN A 17 4.23 -7.35 8.38
C ASN A 17 4.40 -8.36 7.22
N ASN A 18 3.42 -9.24 7.00
CA ASN A 18 3.46 -10.19 5.90
C ASN A 18 2.88 -9.59 4.60
N ASP A 19 2.66 -8.27 4.61
CA ASP A 19 2.24 -7.44 3.48
C ASP A 19 3.42 -6.79 2.75
N GLY A 20 4.67 -7.10 3.09
CA GLY A 20 5.86 -6.75 2.30
C GLY A 20 6.29 -5.28 2.38
N GLY A 21 5.37 -4.32 2.28
CA GLY A 21 5.71 -2.92 2.53
C GLY A 21 6.25 -2.73 3.94
N GLN A 22 7.41 -2.10 4.12
CA GLN A 22 7.89 -1.78 5.47
C GLN A 22 7.07 -0.66 6.12
N ASP A 23 6.16 -0.03 5.36
CA ASP A 23 5.21 1.05 5.75
C ASP A 23 5.81 2.17 6.62
N LEU A 24 7.14 2.32 6.55
CA LEU A 24 7.89 3.24 7.41
C LEU A 24 7.65 4.71 7.05
N ASP A 25 7.20 4.98 5.82
CA ASP A 25 6.78 6.29 5.34
C ASP A 25 5.78 6.16 4.18
N LEU A 26 5.22 7.30 3.73
CA LEU A 26 4.23 7.37 2.66
C LEU A 26 4.80 7.17 1.25
N ASP A 27 6.12 7.08 1.13
CA ASP A 27 6.83 6.99 -0.15
C ASP A 27 7.36 5.57 -0.43
N ASP A 28 7.35 4.69 0.55
CA ASP A 28 7.65 3.27 0.40
C ASP A 28 6.37 2.46 0.06
N LEU A 29 6.32 1.97 -1.18
CA LEU A 29 5.27 1.08 -1.65
C LEU A 29 5.74 -0.36 -1.57
N GLY A 30 4.86 -1.24 -1.12
CA GLY A 30 5.09 -2.68 -1.10
C GLY A 30 3.79 -3.45 -0.98
N GLY A 31 3.89 -4.75 -1.22
CA GLY A 31 2.79 -5.67 -0.97
C GLY A 31 1.95 -6.05 -2.17
N LEU A 32 0.81 -6.66 -1.87
CA LEU A 32 0.02 -7.38 -2.87
C LEU A 32 -1.15 -6.53 -3.37
N VAL A 33 -1.09 -6.15 -4.65
CA VAL A 33 -2.20 -5.49 -5.33
C VAL A 33 -3.12 -6.54 -5.92
N ARG A 34 -4.42 -6.38 -5.70
CA ARG A 34 -5.47 -7.19 -6.32
C ARG A 34 -6.34 -6.30 -7.19
N TRP A 35 -6.74 -6.81 -8.34
CA TRP A 35 -7.67 -6.12 -9.22
C TRP A 35 -8.74 -7.09 -9.71
N THR A 36 -9.77 -6.54 -10.32
CA THR A 36 -10.75 -7.33 -11.07
C THR A 36 -10.49 -7.10 -12.55
N PRO A 37 -10.23 -8.16 -13.34
CA PRO A 37 -10.05 -8.03 -14.78
C PRO A 37 -11.28 -7.41 -15.44
N ALA A 38 -11.06 -6.57 -16.46
CA ALA A 38 -12.17 -6.02 -17.22
C ALA A 38 -12.92 -7.15 -17.98
N PRO A 39 -14.26 -7.14 -18.01
CA PRO A 39 -15.01 -8.13 -18.78
C PRO A 39 -14.77 -7.95 -20.29
N GLY A 40 -14.67 -9.06 -21.03
CA GLY A 40 -14.62 -9.04 -22.49
C GLY A 40 -13.23 -8.97 -23.13
N VAL A 41 -12.15 -9.07 -22.36
CA VAL A 41 -10.81 -9.30 -22.91
C VAL A 41 -10.60 -10.79 -23.20
N ALA A 42 -10.84 -11.21 -24.44
CA ALA A 42 -10.50 -12.55 -24.91
C ALA A 42 -8.99 -12.63 -25.22
N GLY A 43 -8.36 -13.75 -24.85
CA GLY A 43 -6.95 -14.02 -25.21
C GLY A 43 -5.92 -13.25 -24.36
N VAL A 44 -6.25 -12.91 -23.12
CA VAL A 44 -5.24 -12.39 -22.17
C VAL A 44 -4.26 -13.51 -21.83
N GLU A 45 -2.98 -13.25 -22.06
CA GLU A 45 -1.88 -14.16 -21.73
C GLU A 45 -1.19 -13.73 -20.44
N ASP A 46 -1.05 -12.41 -20.23
CA ASP A 46 -0.50 -11.83 -19.02
C ASP A 46 -1.03 -10.41 -18.75
N TYR A 47 -0.69 -9.91 -17.57
CA TYR A 47 -0.97 -8.56 -17.11
C TYR A 47 0.33 -7.81 -16.84
N GLY A 48 0.36 -6.53 -17.20
CA GLY A 48 1.41 -5.60 -16.81
C GLY A 48 0.94 -4.69 -15.68
N LEU A 49 1.69 -4.66 -14.57
CA LEU A 49 1.47 -3.75 -13.45
C LEU A 49 2.41 -2.54 -13.56
N PHE A 50 1.85 -1.34 -13.43
CA PHE A 50 2.60 -0.10 -13.56
C PHE A 50 2.17 0.93 -12.50
N LEU A 51 3.09 1.80 -12.14
CA LEU A 51 2.82 3.08 -11.48
C LEU A 51 2.58 4.15 -12.52
N ALA A 52 1.59 5.02 -12.31
CA ALA A 52 1.24 6.09 -13.22
C ALA A 52 0.93 7.40 -12.48
N LEU A 53 0.99 8.50 -13.23
CA LEU A 53 0.66 9.84 -12.72
C LEU A 53 -0.86 10.07 -12.65
N ASP A 54 -1.64 9.27 -13.36
CA ASP A 54 -3.10 9.32 -13.40
C ASP A 54 -3.71 7.95 -13.73
N ALA A 55 -5.04 7.87 -13.68
CA ALA A 55 -5.80 6.67 -14.02
C ALA A 55 -5.77 6.29 -15.52
N ALA A 56 -5.31 7.19 -16.40
CA ALA A 56 -5.14 6.89 -17.82
C ALA A 56 -3.80 6.17 -18.10
N GLY A 57 -2.89 6.14 -17.12
CA GLY A 57 -1.56 5.54 -17.27
C GLY A 57 -0.49 6.49 -17.79
N THR A 58 -0.68 7.80 -17.64
CA THR A 58 0.31 8.80 -18.07
C THR A 58 1.63 8.61 -17.33
N GLY A 59 2.75 8.65 -18.06
CA GLY A 59 4.09 8.55 -17.49
C GLY A 59 4.41 7.21 -16.85
N ARG A 60 3.71 6.14 -17.23
CA ARG A 60 3.78 4.84 -16.55
C ARG A 60 5.20 4.29 -16.38
N SER A 61 5.47 3.72 -15.21
CA SER A 61 6.68 2.98 -14.86
C SER A 61 6.31 1.56 -14.44
N GLN A 62 6.92 0.56 -15.05
CA GLN A 62 6.59 -0.84 -14.75
C GLN A 62 7.06 -1.20 -13.34
N VAL A 63 6.20 -1.91 -12.60
CA VAL A 63 6.51 -2.43 -11.28
C VAL A 63 6.46 -3.95 -11.32
N GLY A 64 7.58 -4.58 -11.00
CA GLY A 64 7.71 -6.02 -11.03
C GLY A 64 7.68 -6.62 -12.45
N GLY A 65 7.47 -7.94 -12.52
CA GLY A 65 7.41 -8.71 -13.75
C GLY A 65 6.02 -8.78 -14.37
N ALA A 66 5.94 -9.38 -15.56
CA ALA A 66 4.66 -9.74 -16.17
C ALA A 66 3.95 -10.82 -15.34
N ILE A 67 2.64 -10.69 -15.19
CA ILE A 67 1.83 -11.54 -14.33
C ILE A 67 0.97 -12.44 -15.22
N SER A 68 1.24 -13.74 -15.25
CA SER A 68 0.51 -14.66 -16.11
C SER A 68 -0.98 -14.67 -15.82
N PHE A 69 -1.78 -14.76 -16.88
CA PHE A 69 -3.23 -14.91 -16.76
C PHE A 69 -3.58 -16.13 -15.92
N GLY A 70 -4.56 -15.99 -15.01
CA GLY A 70 -4.99 -17.07 -14.10
C GLY A 70 -4.17 -17.22 -12.81
N ALA A 71 -3.15 -16.36 -12.57
CA ALA A 71 -2.38 -16.36 -11.32
C ALA A 71 -3.12 -15.76 -10.09
N GLY A 72 -4.44 -15.60 -10.17
CA GLY A 72 -5.29 -15.10 -9.09
C GLY A 72 -5.52 -13.59 -9.07
N ASP A 73 -5.41 -12.92 -10.22
CA ASP A 73 -5.66 -11.47 -10.43
C ASP A 73 -4.98 -10.57 -9.38
N GLN A 74 -3.74 -10.94 -9.06
CA GLN A 74 -2.92 -10.29 -8.06
C GLN A 74 -1.47 -10.16 -8.51
N GLY A 75 -0.80 -9.11 -8.02
CA GLY A 75 0.57 -8.78 -8.34
C GLY A 75 1.31 -8.31 -7.10
N LEU A 76 2.55 -8.75 -6.97
CA LEU A 76 3.42 -8.33 -5.86
C LEU A 76 4.21 -7.09 -6.29
N ILE A 77 4.07 -6.03 -5.53
CA ILE A 77 4.96 -4.88 -5.55
C ILE A 77 6.14 -5.22 -4.65
N PRO A 78 7.38 -5.18 -5.17
CA PRO A 78 8.56 -5.36 -4.34
C PRO A 78 8.62 -4.31 -3.23
N ASP A 79 9.02 -4.75 -2.05
CA ASP A 79 9.22 -3.88 -0.90
C ASP A 79 10.31 -2.83 -1.20
N GLY A 80 10.16 -1.61 -0.70
CA GLY A 80 11.08 -0.51 -1.01
C GLY A 80 10.81 0.16 -2.36
N THR A 81 9.65 -0.07 -2.99
CA THR A 81 9.31 0.57 -4.26
C THR A 81 8.99 2.04 -4.00
N LEU A 82 9.89 2.93 -4.42
CA LEU A 82 9.69 4.37 -4.26
C LEU A 82 8.49 4.87 -5.08
N ARG A 83 7.54 5.49 -4.39
CA ARG A 83 6.37 6.15 -4.99
C ARG A 83 6.74 7.27 -5.95
N SER A 84 7.74 8.09 -5.61
CA SER A 84 8.08 9.31 -6.35
C SER A 84 6.83 10.19 -6.61
N ASN A 85 6.64 10.69 -7.84
CA ASN A 85 5.48 11.51 -8.21
C ASN A 85 4.24 10.69 -8.64
N PHE A 86 4.29 9.36 -8.52
CA PHE A 86 3.19 8.50 -8.94
C PHE A 86 2.03 8.54 -7.93
N THR A 87 0.82 8.41 -8.47
CA THR A 87 -0.43 8.58 -7.71
C THR A 87 -1.32 7.35 -7.77
N THR A 88 -1.11 6.52 -8.80
CA THR A 88 -2.07 5.52 -9.23
C THR A 88 -1.35 4.25 -9.67
N PHE A 89 -1.86 3.08 -9.27
CA PHE A 89 -1.51 1.82 -9.89
C PHE A 89 -2.40 1.55 -11.09
N THR A 90 -1.80 1.13 -12.20
CA THR A 90 -2.51 0.78 -13.43
C THR A 90 -2.15 -0.63 -13.86
N VAL A 91 -3.16 -1.44 -14.18
CA VAL A 91 -3.00 -2.80 -14.68
C VAL A 91 -3.54 -2.88 -16.11
N TYR A 92 -2.71 -3.41 -17.00
CA TYR A 92 -3.03 -3.61 -18.40
C TYR A 92 -3.12 -5.09 -18.71
N ALA A 93 -4.20 -5.52 -19.34
CA ALA A 93 -4.28 -6.85 -19.92
C ALA A 93 -3.50 -6.90 -21.24
N ARG A 94 -2.73 -7.96 -21.48
CA ARG A 94 -1.97 -8.15 -22.72
C ARG A 94 -2.27 -9.52 -23.32
N SER A 95 -2.25 -9.53 -24.65
CA SER A 95 -2.37 -10.72 -25.50
C SER A 95 -1.15 -10.82 -26.39
N ALA A 96 -0.98 -11.93 -27.11
CA ALA A 96 0.10 -12.13 -28.08
C ALA A 96 0.21 -11.01 -29.14
N ILE A 97 -0.87 -10.25 -29.40
CA ILE A 97 -0.93 -9.28 -30.50
C ILE A 97 -1.16 -7.83 -30.04
N ALA A 98 -1.59 -7.61 -28.80
CA ALA A 98 -1.92 -6.27 -28.31
C ALA A 98 -1.99 -6.18 -26.78
N GLU A 99 -1.63 -5.00 -26.27
CA GLU A 99 -1.94 -4.54 -24.91
C GLU A 99 -3.25 -3.74 -24.92
N GLN A 100 -4.01 -3.83 -23.84
CA GLN A 100 -5.22 -3.04 -23.61
C GLN A 100 -4.92 -1.54 -23.66
N THR A 101 -5.81 -0.74 -24.23
CA THR A 101 -5.64 0.72 -24.28
C THR A 101 -6.16 1.42 -23.02
N THR A 102 -7.11 0.82 -22.31
CA THR A 102 -7.72 1.34 -21.09
C THR A 102 -7.38 0.44 -19.91
N PRO A 103 -6.53 0.88 -18.96
CA PRO A 103 -6.16 0.05 -17.82
C PRO A 103 -7.26 -0.02 -16.75
N ALA A 104 -7.17 -1.02 -15.87
CA ALA A 104 -7.76 -0.95 -14.55
C ALA A 104 -6.86 -0.08 -13.66
N ALA A 105 -7.42 0.91 -12.97
CA ALA A 105 -6.66 1.87 -12.18
C ALA A 105 -7.11 1.91 -10.71
N LEU A 106 -6.15 2.06 -9.80
CA LEU A 106 -6.35 2.21 -8.36
C LEU A 106 -5.52 3.40 -7.86
N SER A 107 -6.20 4.48 -7.46
CA SER A 107 -5.55 5.63 -6.82
C SER A 107 -5.23 5.29 -5.37
N PHE A 108 -4.03 5.64 -4.93
CA PHE A 108 -3.61 5.54 -3.53
C PHE A 108 -3.37 6.91 -2.88
N VAL A 109 -3.63 8.01 -3.61
CA VAL A 109 -3.52 9.38 -3.07
C VAL A 109 -4.49 9.59 -1.91
N ASP A 110 -5.75 9.17 -2.08
CA ASP A 110 -6.78 9.37 -1.05
C ASP A 110 -6.46 8.57 0.22
N ALA A 111 -5.94 7.35 0.07
CA ALA A 111 -5.50 6.54 1.21
C ALA A 111 -4.33 7.23 1.94
N ALA A 112 -3.33 7.71 1.20
CA ALA A 112 -2.21 8.45 1.76
C ALA A 112 -2.64 9.72 2.52
N THR A 113 -3.63 10.45 2.02
CA THR A 113 -4.14 11.66 2.71
C THR A 113 -5.04 11.32 3.89
N LYS A 114 -5.86 10.26 3.79
CA LYS A 114 -6.81 9.90 4.82
C LYS A 114 -6.12 9.34 6.03
N PHE A 115 -5.16 8.43 5.88
CA PHE A 115 -4.56 7.75 7.04
C PHE A 115 -3.38 8.51 7.66
N GLN A 116 -3.21 9.79 7.34
CA GLN A 116 -2.24 10.67 8.00
C GLN A 116 -2.79 11.19 9.33
N VAL A 117 -2.13 10.84 10.42
CA VAL A 117 -2.37 11.48 11.72
C VAL A 117 -1.82 12.90 11.66
N THR A 118 -2.70 13.88 11.85
CA THR A 118 -2.34 15.30 11.92
C THR A 118 -2.53 15.84 13.34
N ASN A 119 -1.85 16.93 13.65
CA ASN A 119 -2.05 17.69 14.88
C ASN A 119 -1.77 16.89 16.17
N LEU A 120 -0.70 16.08 16.16
CA LEU A 120 -0.18 15.47 17.39
C LEU A 120 0.35 16.59 18.29
N SER A 121 -0.33 16.80 19.42
CA SER A 121 0.11 17.75 20.44
C SER A 121 0.26 17.01 21.76
N PHE A 122 1.38 17.27 22.42
CA PHE A 122 1.65 16.81 23.77
C PHE A 122 1.95 18.06 24.60
N THR A 123 1.07 18.34 25.55
CA THR A 123 1.30 19.40 26.54
C THR A 123 1.73 18.71 27.83
N ASP A 124 2.99 18.93 28.20
CA ASP A 124 3.57 18.49 29.46
C ASP A 124 3.16 19.51 30.53
N GLU A 125 2.23 19.14 31.42
CA GLU A 125 1.69 20.05 32.44
C GLU A 125 2.26 19.80 33.85
N ASP A 126 3.07 18.77 34.06
CA ASP A 126 3.76 18.54 35.34
C ASP A 126 5.10 19.28 35.43
N LEU A 127 5.29 19.98 36.55
CA LEU A 127 6.46 20.83 36.86
C LEU A 127 7.55 20.02 37.59
N ASP A 128 7.45 18.70 37.57
CA ASP A 128 8.21 17.77 38.38
C ASP A 128 9.22 17.05 37.46
N LEU A 129 10.52 17.20 37.75
CA LEU A 129 11.59 16.67 36.90
C LEU A 129 11.54 15.12 36.84
N GLY A 130 11.07 14.58 35.71
CA GLY A 130 11.22 13.15 35.38
C GLY A 130 9.93 12.33 35.31
N ASP A 131 8.76 12.95 35.43
CA ASP A 131 7.48 12.27 35.14
C ASP A 131 6.92 12.68 33.78
N VAL A 132 6.16 11.77 33.16
CA VAL A 132 5.39 12.02 31.95
C VAL A 132 3.93 11.82 32.33
N GLY A 133 3.27 12.91 32.71
CA GLY A 133 1.93 12.88 33.29
C GLY A 133 0.85 13.47 32.40
N SER A 134 0.56 12.88 31.23
CA SER A 134 -0.67 13.19 30.47
C SER A 134 -1.02 12.16 29.40
N ALA A 135 -2.32 12.04 29.09
CA ALA A 135 -2.80 11.22 27.99
C ALA A 135 -2.54 11.92 26.66
N ALA A 136 -1.75 11.29 25.78
CA ALA A 136 -1.62 11.75 24.41
C ALA A 136 -2.99 11.73 23.72
N THR A 137 -3.32 12.82 23.02
CA THR A 137 -4.55 12.92 22.22
C THR A 137 -4.19 13.17 20.77
N TRP A 138 -4.92 12.52 19.88
CA TRP A 138 -4.83 12.72 18.43
C TRP A 138 -6.23 12.64 17.85
N LEU A 139 -6.46 13.35 16.76
CA LEU A 139 -7.70 13.21 16.01
C LEU A 139 -7.62 11.95 15.15
N LEU A 140 -8.70 11.16 15.17
CA LEU A 140 -8.82 10.04 14.25
C LEU A 140 -8.88 10.59 12.82
N PRO A 141 -8.16 9.97 11.87
CA PRO A 141 -8.32 10.31 10.48
C PRO A 141 -9.72 9.94 9.95
N GLU A 142 -10.29 10.74 9.05
CA GLU A 142 -11.61 10.50 8.42
C GLU A 142 -11.58 9.53 7.22
#